data_AF-A0A4Y7T4G3-F1
#
_entry.id   AF-A0A4Y7T4G3-F1
#
_cell.length_a   1.000
_cell.length_b   1.000
_cell.length_c   1.000
_cell.angle_alpha   90.00
_cell.angle_beta   90.00
_cell.angle_gamma   90.00
#
_symmetry.space_group_name_H-M   'P 1'
#
loop_
_entity.id
_entity.type
_entity.pdbx_description
1 polymer ?
#
loop_
_entity_poly.entity_id
_entity_poly.type
_entity_poly.pdbx_seq_one_letter_code
_entity_poly.pdbx_strand_id
1 'polypeptide(L)'
;MALSGGVRPGTKLSRSASPAPSKASLINHHDVLVLIFGHFSLKERKQLRDLALVCKAFSEPALDYLWAVLDCLTPLLKLHPALKVIDNSHFYLGPINSSGAHRFYEYARRVRHLRLADGKDEETHRISLAGFAWLGQQLQGAPLMPGLKELHFSNPNRDSVHMGLLPLVLSCSVRSASFDGQFLSAGVFRSYALPLVCSAASALKNLSLSDTTSISAPEIWDRLPTIASNIRLQHLKIDFPFNATLNPALLGKFGRIFETLTSLYLDVHTASHSPSGDVMEPGLLPLLTSLHLVNRCEATLCQCYPPFLLQRVTSITFHSSRHILEARAFQATTETLCGSKSLRRLEISAAALNDKHVISPSALSTLLKNLDLEELIVNGECMQSQTDLAGLDIIYIIDGGCRKDRQDSGVVLQKLTTPLLRRQPATSNGQRPPGPFPPISSLVYIARHGAGLKHISMAIDSSLVSTGGKESLQELLDSWKVPDVPSTLTHLEIADRRTSEKTFTPDEYRILARLLDTIFPNLESVKPIDFPAGQVKMNWNAHWELIEEHRQMRKALRILGTKYQH
;
A
#
# COMPACT_ATOMS: atom_id res chain seq x y z
N MET A 1 -67.94 -23.85 35.89
CA MET A 1 -68.36 -24.26 34.54
C MET A 1 -67.09 -24.55 33.75
N ALA A 2 -66.63 -25.80 33.77
CA ALA A 2 -66.94 -26.86 32.79
C ALA A 2 -66.07 -26.69 31.53
N LEU A 3 -64.91 -27.35 31.49
CA LEU A 3 -64.66 -28.65 30.81
C LEU A 3 -64.49 -28.50 29.30
N SER A 4 -63.29 -28.76 28.78
CA SER A 4 -63.03 -29.98 27.98
C SER A 4 -61.59 -30.00 27.45
N GLY A 5 -60.76 -30.86 28.04
CA GLY A 5 -59.51 -31.31 27.44
C GLY A 5 -59.81 -32.40 26.40
N GLY A 6 -59.44 -32.14 25.15
CA GLY A 6 -59.47 -33.11 24.07
C GLY A 6 -58.08 -33.65 23.79
N VAL A 7 -57.78 -34.85 24.28
CA VAL A 7 -56.60 -35.63 23.91
C VAL A 7 -56.81 -36.17 22.50
N ARG A 8 -55.97 -35.77 21.54
CA ARG A 8 -55.93 -36.38 20.20
C ARG A 8 -54.92 -37.53 20.16
N PRO A 9 -55.21 -38.64 19.44
CA PRO A 9 -54.36 -39.81 19.37
C PRO A 9 -53.17 -39.59 18.43
N GLY A 10 -52.05 -40.21 18.79
CA GLY A 10 -50.76 -40.07 18.13
C GLY A 10 -50.77 -40.40 16.63
N THR A 11 -50.40 -39.41 15.84
CA THR A 11 -49.98 -39.57 14.44
C THR A 11 -48.60 -40.23 14.41
N LYS A 12 -48.53 -41.43 13.85
CA LYS A 12 -47.27 -42.12 13.52
C LYS A 12 -46.46 -41.23 12.57
N LEU A 13 -45.35 -40.68 13.05
CA LEU A 13 -44.30 -40.06 12.24
C LEU A 13 -43.65 -41.14 11.36
N SER A 14 -44.17 -41.31 10.14
CA SER A 14 -43.44 -42.00 9.09
C SER A 14 -42.21 -41.16 8.75
N ARG A 15 -41.02 -41.65 9.13
CA ARG A 15 -39.73 -41.14 8.63
C ARG A 15 -39.72 -41.31 7.10
N SER A 16 -40.15 -40.27 6.39
CA SER A 16 -39.80 -40.06 4.99
C SER A 16 -38.28 -39.88 4.95
N ALA A 17 -37.58 -40.87 4.41
CA ALA A 17 -36.17 -40.75 4.11
C ALA A 17 -36.01 -39.60 3.10
N SER A 18 -35.36 -38.50 3.52
CA SER A 18 -34.97 -37.44 2.59
C SER A 18 -34.19 -38.07 1.44
N PRO A 19 -34.55 -37.79 0.18
CA PRO A 19 -33.80 -38.28 -0.96
C PRO A 19 -32.35 -37.82 -0.82
N ALA A 20 -31.42 -38.77 -0.95
CA ALA A 20 -29.99 -38.46 -0.93
C ALA A 20 -29.73 -37.31 -1.91
N PRO A 21 -29.00 -36.25 -1.50
CA PRO A 21 -28.71 -35.13 -2.37
C PRO A 21 -28.13 -35.67 -3.67
N SER A 22 -28.81 -35.39 -4.79
CA SER A 22 -28.33 -35.82 -6.09
C SER A 22 -26.87 -35.37 -6.24
N LYS A 23 -25.99 -36.22 -6.79
CA LYS A 23 -24.57 -35.90 -7.01
C LYS A 23 -24.34 -34.56 -7.75
N ALA A 24 -25.38 -33.97 -8.35
CA ALA A 24 -25.38 -32.64 -8.95
C ALA A 24 -25.34 -31.46 -7.96
N SER A 25 -25.63 -31.64 -6.66
CA SER A 25 -25.57 -30.55 -5.67
C SER A 25 -24.19 -30.36 -5.02
N LEU A 26 -23.20 -31.20 -5.37
CA LEU A 26 -21.89 -31.23 -4.70
C LEU A 26 -20.79 -30.38 -5.38
N ILE A 27 -21.05 -29.72 -6.51
CA ILE A 27 -20.03 -28.93 -7.24
C ILE A 27 -20.64 -27.65 -7.83
N ASN A 28 -21.22 -26.80 -6.99
CA ASN A 28 -21.32 -25.37 -7.31
C ASN A 28 -20.43 -24.56 -6.36
N HIS A 29 -19.24 -25.08 -6.09
CA HIS A 29 -18.16 -24.33 -5.44
C HIS A 29 -17.49 -23.35 -6.42
N HIS A 30 -18.27 -22.72 -7.31
CA HIS A 30 -17.76 -21.71 -8.24
C HIS A 30 -17.03 -20.61 -7.48
N ASP A 31 -17.60 -20.14 -6.36
CA ASP A 31 -16.97 -19.14 -5.51
C ASP A 31 -15.62 -19.61 -4.93
N VAL A 32 -15.49 -20.88 -4.56
CA VAL A 32 -14.23 -21.44 -4.06
C VAL A 32 -13.20 -21.53 -5.18
N LEU A 33 -13.61 -21.93 -6.39
CA LEU A 33 -12.71 -21.94 -7.55
C LEU A 33 -12.27 -20.53 -7.92
N VAL A 34 -13.17 -19.53 -7.88
CA VAL A 34 -12.82 -18.11 -8.08
C VAL A 34 -11.82 -17.64 -7.02
N LEU A 35 -12.00 -18.02 -5.75
CA LEU A 35 -11.05 -17.71 -4.68
C LEU A 35 -9.69 -18.37 -4.91
N ILE A 36 -9.65 -19.66 -5.25
CA ILE A 36 -8.42 -20.39 -5.57
C ILE A 36 -7.71 -19.74 -6.77
N PHE A 37 -8.45 -19.45 -7.84
CA PHE A 37 -7.90 -18.80 -9.04
C PHE A 37 -7.44 -17.37 -8.75
N GLY A 38 -8.05 -16.71 -7.77
CA GLY A 38 -7.63 -15.42 -7.21
C GLY A 38 -6.20 -15.40 -6.64
N HIS A 39 -5.64 -16.55 -6.28
CA HIS A 39 -4.26 -16.64 -5.80
C HIS A 39 -3.22 -16.71 -6.93
N PHE A 40 -3.64 -16.93 -8.18
CA PHE A 40 -2.73 -16.93 -9.32
C PHE A 40 -2.39 -15.50 -9.72
N SER A 41 -1.11 -15.26 -10.01
CA SER A 41 -0.65 -13.94 -10.42
C SER A 41 -1.10 -13.65 -11.85
N LEU A 42 -1.34 -12.38 -12.19
CA LEU A 42 -1.58 -11.97 -13.58
C LEU A 42 -0.37 -12.28 -14.50
N LYS A 43 0.82 -12.47 -13.93
CA LYS A 43 2.01 -12.95 -14.67
C LYS A 43 1.84 -14.41 -15.15
N GLU A 44 0.84 -15.11 -14.64
CA GLU A 44 0.54 -16.52 -14.91
C GLU A 44 -0.73 -16.69 -15.76
N ARG A 45 -1.09 -15.71 -16.61
CA ARG A 45 -2.22 -15.82 -17.56
C ARG A 45 -2.23 -17.12 -18.36
N LYS A 46 -1.05 -17.68 -18.68
CA LYS A 46 -0.92 -18.99 -19.34
C LYS A 46 -1.51 -20.12 -18.48
N GLN A 47 -1.23 -20.14 -17.18
CA GLN A 47 -1.77 -21.15 -16.26
C GLN A 47 -3.30 -21.04 -16.17
N LEU A 48 -3.84 -19.82 -16.08
CA LEU A 48 -5.29 -19.59 -16.06
C LEU A 48 -5.98 -20.04 -17.36
N ARG A 49 -5.35 -19.79 -18.51
CA ARG A 49 -5.82 -20.32 -19.80
C ARG A 49 -5.80 -21.85 -19.78
N ASP A 50 -4.72 -22.45 -19.32
CA ASP A 50 -4.58 -23.90 -19.29
C ASP A 50 -5.62 -24.52 -18.34
N LEU A 51 -5.87 -23.91 -17.17
CA LEU A 51 -6.96 -24.26 -16.24
C LEU A 51 -8.34 -24.17 -16.90
N ALA A 52 -8.59 -23.13 -17.70
CA ALA A 52 -9.85 -23.00 -18.42
C ALA A 52 -10.10 -24.11 -19.46
N LEU A 53 -9.03 -24.80 -19.89
CA LEU A 53 -9.07 -25.91 -20.83
C LEU A 53 -9.12 -27.29 -20.15
N VAL A 54 -8.93 -27.38 -18.82
CA VAL A 54 -8.91 -28.66 -18.09
C VAL A 54 -10.27 -29.36 -18.13
N CYS A 55 -11.34 -28.67 -17.72
CA CYS A 55 -12.68 -29.24 -17.71
C CYS A 55 -13.77 -28.14 -17.72
N LYS A 56 -15.02 -28.52 -18.03
CA LYS A 56 -16.16 -27.58 -18.08
C LYS A 56 -16.38 -26.82 -16.76
N ALA A 57 -16.19 -27.49 -15.62
CA ALA A 57 -16.37 -26.86 -14.31
C ALA A 57 -15.31 -25.77 -14.01
N PHE A 58 -14.11 -25.92 -14.56
CA PHE A 58 -13.01 -24.96 -14.37
C PHE A 58 -13.08 -23.84 -15.40
N SER A 59 -13.64 -24.12 -16.59
CA SER A 59 -13.66 -23.21 -17.72
C SER A 59 -14.23 -21.84 -17.36
N GLU A 60 -15.44 -21.79 -16.83
CA GLU A 60 -16.11 -20.53 -16.48
C GLU A 60 -15.36 -19.70 -15.42
N PRO A 61 -15.06 -20.22 -14.21
CA PRO A 61 -14.34 -19.44 -13.20
C PRO A 61 -12.93 -19.06 -13.64
N ALA A 62 -12.23 -19.91 -14.42
CA ALA A 62 -10.90 -19.57 -14.93
C ALA A 62 -10.97 -18.47 -15.99
N LEU A 63 -11.97 -18.49 -16.89
CA LEU A 63 -12.20 -17.43 -17.86
C LEU A 63 -12.64 -16.12 -17.20
N ASP A 64 -13.49 -16.16 -16.17
CA ASP A 64 -13.86 -14.99 -15.40
C ASP A 64 -12.64 -14.29 -14.82
N TYR A 65 -11.72 -15.05 -14.22
CA TYR A 65 -10.51 -14.48 -13.66
C TYR A 65 -9.49 -14.05 -14.73
N LEU A 66 -9.31 -14.85 -15.79
CA LEU A 66 -8.43 -14.54 -16.91
C LEU A 66 -8.79 -13.21 -17.59
N TRP A 67 -10.09 -12.95 -17.74
CA TRP A 67 -10.62 -11.74 -18.40
C TRP A 67 -11.00 -10.62 -17.43
N ALA A 68 -10.99 -10.86 -16.11
CA ALA A 68 -11.33 -9.85 -15.12
C ALA A 68 -10.46 -8.60 -15.23
N VAL A 69 -9.17 -8.75 -15.54
CA VAL A 69 -8.21 -7.65 -15.66
C VAL A 69 -7.66 -7.57 -17.08
N LEU A 70 -7.87 -6.44 -17.75
CA LEU A 70 -7.30 -6.13 -19.05
C LEU A 70 -6.33 -4.95 -18.95
N ASP A 71 -5.09 -5.14 -19.44
CA ASP A 71 -4.07 -4.09 -19.50
C ASP A 71 -4.09 -3.31 -20.83
N CYS A 72 -4.91 -3.78 -21.78
CA CYS A 72 -5.28 -3.08 -23.00
C CYS A 72 -6.55 -3.70 -23.58
N LEU A 73 -7.25 -3.00 -24.48
CA LEU A 73 -8.47 -3.52 -25.10
C LEU A 73 -8.20 -4.52 -26.23
N THR A 74 -6.98 -4.57 -26.76
CA THR A 74 -6.62 -5.38 -27.94
C THR A 74 -7.07 -6.86 -27.84
N PRO A 75 -6.88 -7.59 -26.72
CA PRO A 75 -7.34 -8.97 -26.61
C PRO A 75 -8.85 -9.11 -26.78
N LEU A 76 -9.62 -8.18 -26.22
CA LEU A 76 -11.08 -8.19 -26.32
C LEU A 76 -11.53 -7.85 -27.74
N LEU A 77 -10.95 -6.80 -28.33
CA LEU A 77 -11.29 -6.35 -29.68
C LEU A 77 -10.96 -7.41 -30.73
N LYS A 78 -9.88 -8.19 -30.56
CA LYS A 78 -9.53 -9.32 -31.44
C LYS A 78 -10.59 -10.42 -31.51
N LEU A 79 -11.52 -10.48 -30.55
CA LEU A 79 -12.65 -11.40 -30.59
C LEU A 79 -13.80 -10.90 -31.47
N HIS A 80 -13.76 -9.64 -31.89
CA HIS A 80 -14.83 -9.05 -32.68
C HIS A 80 -14.70 -9.46 -34.16
N PRO A 81 -15.75 -10.04 -34.78
CA PRO A 81 -15.67 -10.64 -36.12
C PRO A 81 -15.38 -9.63 -37.24
N ALA A 82 -15.81 -8.38 -37.06
CA ALA A 82 -15.56 -7.30 -38.03
C ALA A 82 -14.15 -6.68 -37.94
N LEU A 83 -13.33 -7.08 -36.97
CA LEU A 83 -11.97 -6.54 -36.83
C LEU A 83 -11.08 -7.03 -37.98
N LYS A 84 -10.45 -6.08 -38.67
CA LYS A 84 -9.44 -6.30 -39.71
C LYS A 84 -8.18 -5.50 -39.37
N VAL A 85 -7.03 -6.04 -39.74
CA VAL A 85 -5.75 -5.33 -39.63
C VAL A 85 -5.38 -4.82 -41.02
N ILE A 86 -5.23 -3.51 -41.16
CA ILE A 86 -4.81 -2.85 -42.40
C ILE A 86 -3.68 -1.89 -42.01
N ASP A 87 -2.52 -2.01 -42.66
CA ASP A 87 -1.34 -1.16 -42.39
C ASP A 87 -0.98 -1.08 -40.89
N ASN A 88 -0.92 -2.24 -40.22
CA ASN A 88 -0.69 -2.40 -38.77
C ASN A 88 -1.69 -1.68 -37.85
N SER A 89 -2.79 -1.15 -38.40
CA SER A 89 -3.86 -0.51 -37.65
C SER A 89 -5.11 -1.38 -37.66
N HIS A 90 -5.82 -1.40 -36.53
CA HIS A 90 -7.05 -2.15 -36.40
C HIS A 90 -8.25 -1.32 -36.88
N PHE A 91 -9.01 -1.87 -37.83
CA PHE A 91 -10.22 -1.30 -38.39
C PHE A 91 -11.40 -2.25 -38.23
N TYR A 92 -12.61 -1.71 -38.20
CA TYR A 92 -13.84 -2.49 -38.24
C TYR A 92 -14.48 -2.37 -39.62
N LEU A 93 -14.60 -3.49 -40.32
CA LEU A 93 -15.18 -3.54 -41.67
C LEU A 93 -16.35 -4.54 -41.70
N GLY A 94 -17.51 -4.05 -42.14
CA GLY A 94 -18.72 -4.85 -42.37
C GLY A 94 -19.74 -4.81 -41.22
N PRO A 95 -20.99 -5.27 -41.48
CA PRO A 95 -22.05 -5.32 -40.48
C PRO A 95 -21.77 -6.37 -39.41
N ILE A 96 -22.25 -6.13 -38.18
CA ILE A 96 -22.18 -7.11 -37.11
C ILE A 96 -23.17 -8.23 -37.40
N ASN A 97 -22.67 -9.44 -37.69
CA ASN A 97 -23.47 -10.64 -37.55
C ASN A 97 -23.66 -10.90 -36.04
N SER A 98 -24.89 -10.84 -35.55
CA SER A 98 -25.23 -11.01 -34.13
C SER A 98 -24.74 -12.35 -33.56
N SER A 99 -24.71 -13.42 -34.35
CA SER A 99 -24.14 -14.71 -33.93
C SER A 99 -22.62 -14.67 -33.77
N GLY A 100 -21.93 -13.84 -34.56
CA GLY A 100 -20.47 -13.68 -34.49
C GLY A 100 -19.99 -12.81 -33.34
N ALA A 101 -20.79 -11.83 -32.90
CA ALA A 101 -20.42 -10.93 -31.80
C ALA A 101 -20.79 -11.46 -30.40
N HIS A 102 -21.56 -12.56 -30.30
CA HIS A 102 -21.93 -13.12 -29.01
C HIS A 102 -20.71 -13.40 -28.11
N ARG A 103 -19.68 -14.03 -28.68
CA ARG A 103 -18.42 -14.32 -27.98
C ARG A 103 -17.76 -13.04 -27.46
N PHE A 104 -17.69 -11.99 -28.27
CA PHE A 104 -17.14 -10.70 -27.88
C PHE A 104 -17.83 -10.13 -26.63
N TYR A 105 -19.17 -10.08 -26.64
CA TYR A 105 -19.94 -9.60 -25.49
C TYR A 105 -19.85 -10.52 -24.27
N GLU A 106 -19.73 -11.83 -24.47
CA GLU A 106 -19.50 -12.81 -23.40
C GLU A 106 -18.19 -12.60 -22.66
N TYR A 107 -17.14 -12.18 -23.35
CA TYR A 107 -15.88 -11.83 -22.69
C TYR A 107 -15.90 -10.40 -22.15
N ALA A 108 -16.51 -9.46 -22.86
CA ALA A 108 -16.60 -8.08 -22.42
C ALA A 108 -17.34 -7.94 -21.06
N ARG A 109 -18.39 -8.73 -20.84
CA ARG A 109 -19.11 -8.75 -19.55
C ARG A 109 -18.29 -9.30 -18.39
N ARG A 110 -17.16 -9.98 -18.63
CA ARG A 110 -16.29 -10.54 -17.58
C ARG A 110 -15.27 -9.53 -17.10
N VAL A 111 -14.97 -8.50 -17.90
CA VAL A 111 -14.00 -7.47 -17.54
C VAL A 111 -14.49 -6.69 -16.32
N ARG A 112 -13.63 -6.59 -15.30
CA ARG A 112 -13.86 -5.90 -14.03
C ARG A 112 -12.87 -4.75 -13.82
N HIS A 113 -11.66 -4.88 -14.32
CA HIS A 113 -10.58 -3.91 -14.19
C HIS A 113 -10.01 -3.63 -15.58
N LEU A 114 -10.00 -2.37 -15.98
CA LEU A 114 -9.35 -1.91 -17.19
C LEU A 114 -8.19 -0.99 -16.82
N ARG A 115 -6.98 -1.37 -17.23
CA ARG A 115 -5.77 -0.57 -17.10
C ARG A 115 -5.36 -0.16 -18.50
N LEU A 116 -5.25 1.13 -18.74
CA LEU A 116 -4.79 1.70 -20.00
C LEU A 116 -3.53 2.48 -19.69
N ALA A 117 -2.39 1.94 -20.12
CA ALA A 117 -1.11 2.61 -20.01
C ALA A 117 -0.60 2.89 -21.42
N ASP A 118 -0.18 4.13 -21.70
CA ASP A 118 0.61 4.39 -22.90
C ASP A 118 2.04 3.94 -22.58
N GLY A 119 2.24 2.63 -22.72
CA GLY A 119 3.51 1.96 -22.49
C GLY A 119 4.39 1.96 -23.72
N LYS A 120 5.70 1.97 -23.50
CA LYS A 120 6.80 1.93 -24.48
C LYS A 120 6.83 0.68 -25.37
N ASP A 121 5.80 -0.16 -25.30
CA ASP A 121 5.67 -1.35 -26.13
C ASP A 121 5.22 -0.91 -27.52
N GLU A 122 6.20 -0.78 -28.43
CA GLU A 122 6.01 -0.45 -29.85
C GLU A 122 4.98 -1.36 -30.55
N GLU A 123 4.63 -2.50 -29.95
CA GLU A 123 3.68 -3.48 -30.47
C GLU A 123 2.21 -3.27 -30.04
N THR A 124 1.90 -2.26 -29.22
CA THR A 124 0.50 -1.96 -28.89
C THR A 124 -0.21 -1.40 -30.13
N HIS A 125 -0.86 -2.29 -30.85
CA HIS A 125 -1.53 -1.97 -32.11
C HIS A 125 -2.58 -0.88 -31.86
N ARG A 126 -2.43 0.24 -32.57
CA ARG A 126 -3.32 1.39 -32.44
C ARG A 126 -4.66 1.07 -33.09
N ILE A 127 -5.73 1.16 -32.31
CA ILE A 127 -7.09 1.20 -32.87
C ILE A 127 -7.35 2.64 -33.28
N SER A 128 -7.82 2.84 -34.50
CA SER A 128 -8.15 4.19 -34.98
C SER A 128 -9.35 4.75 -34.22
N LEU A 129 -9.43 6.08 -34.08
CA LEU A 129 -10.62 6.75 -33.53
C LEU A 129 -11.90 6.39 -34.30
N ALA A 130 -11.79 6.18 -35.62
CA ALA A 130 -12.88 5.69 -36.46
C ALA A 130 -13.39 4.32 -36.00
N GLY A 131 -12.49 3.42 -35.57
CA GLY A 131 -12.87 2.13 -34.99
C GLY A 131 -13.67 2.26 -33.69
N PHE A 132 -13.29 3.21 -32.83
CA PHE A 132 -14.06 3.49 -31.60
C PHE A 132 -15.42 4.14 -31.89
N ALA A 133 -15.47 5.11 -32.82
CA ALA A 133 -16.72 5.71 -33.24
C ALA A 133 -17.68 4.66 -33.82
N TRP A 134 -17.16 3.77 -34.67
CA TRP A 134 -17.93 2.65 -35.22
C TRP A 134 -18.45 1.73 -34.11
N LEU A 135 -17.61 1.32 -33.17
CA LEU A 135 -18.04 0.50 -32.02
C LEU A 135 -19.14 1.21 -31.21
N GLY A 136 -19.01 2.51 -30.97
CA GLY A 136 -20.02 3.29 -30.27
C GLY A 136 -21.38 3.29 -30.97
N GLN A 137 -21.39 3.43 -32.30
CA GLN A 137 -22.63 3.31 -33.09
C GLN A 137 -23.27 1.94 -32.95
N GLN A 138 -22.45 0.88 -32.98
CA GLN A 138 -22.95 -0.50 -32.86
C GLN A 138 -23.49 -0.82 -31.46
N LEU A 139 -22.92 -0.20 -30.42
CA LEU A 139 -23.36 -0.39 -29.04
C LEU A 139 -24.65 0.37 -28.72
N GLN A 140 -25.09 1.34 -29.54
CA GLN A 140 -26.31 2.11 -29.34
C GLN A 140 -26.42 2.73 -27.94
N GLY A 141 -25.29 3.19 -27.40
CA GLY A 141 -25.19 3.77 -26.05
C GLY A 141 -25.02 2.76 -24.92
N ALA A 142 -25.08 1.45 -25.18
CA ALA A 142 -24.72 0.45 -24.19
C ALA A 142 -23.20 0.50 -23.89
N PRO A 143 -22.78 0.30 -22.63
CA PRO A 143 -21.37 0.19 -22.32
C PRO A 143 -20.79 -1.09 -22.91
N LEU A 144 -19.61 -0.99 -23.50
CA LEU A 144 -18.81 -2.10 -24.00
C LEU A 144 -18.53 -3.14 -22.90
N MET A 145 -18.22 -2.66 -21.69
CA MET A 145 -17.91 -3.50 -20.53
C MET A 145 -18.92 -3.21 -19.40
N PRO A 146 -20.13 -3.78 -19.46
CA PRO A 146 -21.21 -3.46 -18.53
C PRO A 146 -20.93 -3.86 -17.08
N GLY A 147 -19.91 -4.69 -16.83
CA GLY A 147 -19.51 -5.09 -15.48
C GLY A 147 -18.19 -4.47 -15.01
N LEU A 148 -17.69 -3.44 -15.70
CA LEU A 148 -16.46 -2.75 -15.32
C LEU A 148 -16.61 -2.11 -13.93
N LYS A 149 -15.69 -2.41 -13.01
CA LYS A 149 -15.68 -1.89 -11.63
C LYS A 149 -14.56 -0.88 -11.41
N GLU A 150 -13.41 -1.08 -12.04
CA GLU A 150 -12.23 -0.26 -11.85
C GLU A 150 -11.63 0.18 -13.19
N LEU A 151 -11.31 1.46 -13.27
CA LEU A 151 -10.74 2.10 -14.43
C LEU A 151 -9.42 2.77 -14.04
N HIS A 152 -8.34 2.45 -14.72
CA HIS A 152 -7.03 3.03 -14.50
C HIS A 152 -6.45 3.53 -15.82
N PHE A 153 -6.09 4.81 -15.88
CA PHE A 153 -5.36 5.42 -16.98
C PHE A 153 -4.01 5.92 -16.47
N SER A 154 -2.91 5.45 -17.04
CA SER A 154 -1.57 5.86 -16.65
C SER A 154 -0.77 6.35 -17.85
N ASN A 155 -0.23 7.55 -17.73
CA ASN A 155 0.59 8.25 -18.70
C ASN A 155 0.06 8.32 -20.14
N PRO A 156 -1.26 8.45 -20.42
CA PRO A 156 -1.69 8.66 -21.80
C PRO A 156 -1.00 9.88 -22.40
N ASN A 157 -0.54 9.77 -23.65
CA ASN A 157 -0.05 10.92 -24.40
C ASN A 157 -1.12 12.03 -24.40
N ARG A 158 -0.72 13.29 -24.54
CA ARG A 158 -1.65 14.44 -24.48
C ARG A 158 -2.77 14.34 -25.53
N ASP A 159 -2.51 13.62 -26.62
CA ASP A 159 -3.46 13.33 -27.70
C ASP A 159 -3.99 11.88 -27.66
N SER A 160 -3.96 11.23 -26.50
CA SER A 160 -4.25 9.81 -26.41
C SER A 160 -5.66 9.51 -26.91
N VAL A 161 -5.71 8.73 -27.99
CA VAL A 161 -6.92 8.15 -28.58
C VAL A 161 -7.76 7.39 -27.55
N HIS A 162 -7.17 7.02 -26.41
CA HIS A 162 -7.88 6.37 -25.32
C HIS A 162 -8.93 7.27 -24.65
N MET A 163 -8.89 8.59 -24.79
CA MET A 163 -9.99 9.44 -24.30
C MET A 163 -11.29 9.19 -25.07
N GLY A 164 -11.20 8.85 -26.36
CA GLY A 164 -12.34 8.44 -27.17
C GLY A 164 -12.97 7.11 -26.72
N LEU A 165 -12.30 6.34 -25.87
CA LEU A 165 -12.82 5.09 -25.31
C LEU A 165 -13.76 5.32 -24.13
N LEU A 166 -13.65 6.44 -23.43
CA LEU A 166 -14.39 6.65 -22.18
C LEU A 166 -15.90 6.47 -22.35
N PRO A 167 -16.57 7.03 -23.39
CA PRO A 167 -18.00 6.79 -23.62
C PRO A 167 -18.36 5.32 -23.82
N LEU A 168 -17.42 4.52 -24.33
CA LEU A 168 -17.65 3.11 -24.61
C LEU A 168 -17.48 2.26 -23.35
N VAL A 169 -16.52 2.60 -22.48
CA VAL A 169 -16.14 1.72 -21.36
C VAL A 169 -16.82 2.10 -20.05
N LEU A 170 -17.24 3.36 -19.90
CA LEU A 170 -17.87 3.84 -18.68
C LEU A 170 -19.27 3.23 -18.52
N SER A 171 -19.54 2.74 -17.33
CA SER A 171 -20.80 2.12 -16.95
C SER A 171 -21.16 2.49 -15.52
N CYS A 172 -22.44 2.32 -15.17
CA CYS A 172 -22.92 2.56 -13.80
C CYS A 172 -22.30 1.61 -12.76
N SER A 173 -21.58 0.56 -13.16
CA SER A 173 -20.90 -0.36 -12.25
C SER A 173 -19.51 0.11 -11.82
N VAL A 174 -18.95 1.16 -12.44
CA VAL A 174 -17.62 1.67 -12.12
C VAL A 174 -17.64 2.28 -10.72
N ARG A 175 -16.81 1.74 -9.83
CA ARG A 175 -16.67 2.14 -8.42
C ARG A 175 -15.35 2.85 -8.13
N SER A 176 -14.33 2.61 -8.97
CA SER A 176 -13.00 3.20 -8.80
C SER A 176 -12.49 3.73 -10.14
N ALA A 177 -12.01 4.96 -10.14
CA ALA A 177 -11.32 5.57 -11.27
C ALA A 177 -9.99 6.18 -10.82
N SER A 178 -8.91 5.83 -11.50
CA SER A 178 -7.57 6.35 -11.25
C SER A 178 -6.95 6.89 -12.52
N PHE A 179 -6.41 8.09 -12.45
CA PHE A 179 -5.80 8.80 -13.56
C PHE A 179 -4.42 9.28 -13.12
N ASP A 180 -3.37 8.87 -13.83
CA ASP A 180 -1.97 9.14 -13.48
C ASP A 180 -1.15 9.71 -14.66
N GLY A 181 -0.42 10.80 -14.45
CA GLY A 181 0.53 11.38 -15.41
C GLY A 181 0.08 12.69 -16.06
N GLN A 182 0.89 13.18 -17.01
CA GLN A 182 0.80 14.56 -17.54
C GLN A 182 -0.53 14.92 -18.20
N PHE A 183 -1.30 13.93 -18.65
CA PHE A 183 -2.58 14.17 -19.31
C PHE A 183 -3.62 14.83 -18.42
N LEU A 184 -3.46 14.78 -17.10
CA LEU A 184 -4.31 15.52 -16.15
C LEU A 184 -4.27 17.02 -16.41
N SER A 185 -3.17 17.53 -16.97
CA SER A 185 -3.01 18.91 -17.41
C SER A 185 -3.69 19.22 -18.75
N ALA A 186 -4.11 18.20 -19.52
CA ALA A 186 -4.69 18.39 -20.84
C ALA A 186 -6.11 18.98 -20.76
N GLY A 187 -6.42 19.93 -21.65
CA GLY A 187 -7.73 20.56 -21.71
C GLY A 187 -8.87 19.55 -21.87
N VAL A 188 -8.69 18.55 -22.73
CA VAL A 188 -9.68 17.47 -22.98
C VAL A 188 -9.98 16.65 -21.73
N PHE A 189 -9.00 16.43 -20.85
CA PHE A 189 -9.25 15.71 -19.61
C PHE A 189 -10.19 16.51 -18.71
N ARG A 190 -9.89 17.80 -18.55
CA ARG A 190 -10.63 18.74 -17.68
C ARG A 190 -12.03 19.06 -18.21
N SER A 191 -12.18 19.23 -19.52
CA SER A 191 -13.43 19.66 -20.15
C SER A 191 -14.35 18.52 -20.52
N TYR A 192 -13.83 17.30 -20.68
CA TYR A 192 -14.59 16.16 -21.20
C TYR A 192 -14.42 14.90 -20.37
N ALA A 193 -13.21 14.37 -20.23
CA ALA A 193 -12.99 13.04 -19.65
C ALA A 193 -13.45 12.94 -18.19
N LEU A 194 -12.98 13.85 -17.32
CA LEU A 194 -13.37 13.86 -15.91
C LEU A 194 -14.87 14.12 -15.73
N PRO A 195 -15.50 15.15 -16.35
CA PRO A 195 -16.95 15.31 -16.32
C PRO A 195 -17.73 14.07 -16.76
N LEU A 196 -17.28 13.40 -17.81
CA LEU A 196 -17.93 12.19 -18.32
C LEU A 196 -17.83 11.03 -17.31
N VAL A 197 -16.66 10.79 -16.72
CA VAL A 197 -16.48 9.76 -15.68
C VAL A 197 -17.40 10.05 -14.50
N CYS A 198 -17.42 11.31 -14.05
CA CYS A 198 -18.20 11.76 -12.92
C CYS A 198 -19.73 11.66 -13.13
N SER A 199 -20.20 11.86 -14.36
CA SER A 199 -21.63 11.80 -14.70
C SER A 199 -22.09 10.38 -15.08
N ALA A 200 -21.26 9.60 -15.78
CA ALA A 200 -21.61 8.27 -16.25
C ALA A 200 -21.44 7.17 -15.18
N ALA A 201 -20.47 7.31 -14.27
CA ALA A 201 -20.19 6.34 -13.22
C ALA A 201 -20.91 6.71 -11.91
N SER A 202 -22.23 6.56 -11.87
CA SER A 202 -23.04 6.92 -10.68
C SER A 202 -22.68 6.12 -9.41
N ALA A 203 -22.02 4.97 -9.54
CA ALA A 203 -21.53 4.17 -8.41
C ALA A 203 -20.08 4.48 -8.01
N LEU A 204 -19.47 5.53 -8.57
CA LEU A 204 -18.09 5.92 -8.29
C LEU A 204 -17.94 6.28 -6.81
N LYS A 205 -17.04 5.57 -6.12
CA LYS A 205 -16.71 5.77 -4.70
C LYS A 205 -15.26 6.20 -4.51
N ASN A 206 -14.38 5.79 -5.40
CA ASN A 206 -12.95 6.04 -5.31
C ASN A 206 -12.48 6.85 -6.52
N LEU A 207 -11.86 7.99 -6.27
CA LEU A 207 -11.23 8.81 -7.30
C LEU A 207 -9.76 9.04 -6.92
N SER A 208 -8.85 8.72 -7.83
CA SER A 208 -7.41 8.95 -7.67
C SER A 208 -6.89 9.78 -8.83
N LEU A 209 -6.24 10.89 -8.52
CA LEU A 209 -5.60 11.79 -9.47
C LEU A 209 -4.14 11.93 -9.07
N SER A 210 -3.22 11.59 -9.98
CA SER A 210 -1.78 11.59 -9.72
C SER A 210 -1.00 12.19 -10.89
N ASP A 211 -0.03 13.06 -10.65
CA ASP A 211 0.93 13.47 -11.66
C ASP A 211 2.29 13.72 -11.02
N THR A 212 3.15 12.70 -11.11
CA THR A 212 4.51 12.75 -10.56
C THR A 212 5.53 13.27 -11.58
N THR A 213 5.10 13.94 -12.64
CA THR A 213 6.00 14.33 -13.74
C THR A 213 5.87 15.78 -14.16
N SER A 214 4.68 16.37 -14.02
CA SER A 214 4.45 17.75 -14.43
C SER A 214 4.67 18.75 -13.30
N ILE A 215 5.24 19.89 -13.66
CA ILE A 215 5.42 21.07 -12.79
C ILE A 215 4.23 22.04 -12.94
N SER A 216 3.44 21.91 -14.01
CA SER A 216 2.40 22.90 -14.35
C SER A 216 1.13 22.70 -13.52
N ALA A 217 0.67 23.76 -12.87
CA ALA A 217 -0.64 23.89 -12.23
C ALA A 217 -1.77 23.28 -13.08
N PRO A 218 -2.47 22.23 -12.64
CA PRO A 218 -3.60 21.75 -13.38
C PRO A 218 -4.80 22.62 -12.99
N GLU A 219 -5.37 23.34 -13.95
CA GLU A 219 -6.65 24.09 -13.78
C GLU A 219 -7.83 23.19 -13.37
N ILE A 220 -7.59 21.88 -13.22
CA ILE A 220 -8.58 20.91 -12.76
C ILE A 220 -9.12 21.24 -11.37
N TRP A 221 -8.32 21.89 -10.53
CA TRP A 221 -8.68 22.18 -9.15
C TRP A 221 -9.93 23.02 -9.03
N ASP A 222 -10.06 24.07 -9.85
CA ASP A 222 -11.22 24.96 -9.76
C ASP A 222 -12.53 24.31 -10.24
N ARG A 223 -12.42 23.27 -11.08
CA ARG A 223 -13.58 22.57 -11.66
C ARG A 223 -13.97 21.30 -10.92
N LEU A 224 -13.03 20.63 -10.26
CA LEU A 224 -13.25 19.34 -9.61
C LEU A 224 -14.43 19.36 -8.63
N PRO A 225 -14.60 20.38 -7.76
CA PRO A 225 -15.76 20.43 -6.87
C PRO A 225 -17.09 20.47 -7.61
N THR A 226 -17.17 21.27 -8.68
CA THR A 226 -18.39 21.38 -9.51
C THR A 226 -18.68 20.07 -10.24
N ILE A 227 -17.65 19.47 -10.85
CA ILE A 227 -17.77 18.23 -11.62
C ILE A 227 -18.17 17.05 -10.75
N ALA A 228 -17.59 16.93 -9.55
CA ALA A 228 -17.81 15.80 -8.66
C ALA A 228 -18.96 16.02 -7.66
N SER A 229 -19.68 17.14 -7.75
CA SER A 229 -20.75 17.52 -6.81
C SER A 229 -21.91 16.52 -6.71
N ASN A 230 -22.16 15.76 -7.76
CA ASN A 230 -23.24 14.76 -7.81
C ASN A 230 -22.82 13.36 -7.35
N ILE A 231 -21.56 13.17 -6.94
CA ILE A 231 -21.00 11.86 -6.62
C ILE A 231 -20.81 11.71 -5.12
N ARG A 232 -21.20 10.54 -4.61
CA ARG A 232 -20.97 10.13 -3.22
C ARG A 232 -19.58 9.51 -3.06
N LEU A 233 -18.54 10.31 -3.27
CA LEU A 233 -17.16 9.85 -3.11
C LEU A 233 -16.89 9.48 -1.65
N GLN A 234 -16.23 8.35 -1.46
CA GLN A 234 -15.79 7.82 -0.17
C GLN A 234 -14.27 7.93 -0.02
N HIS A 235 -13.53 7.74 -1.12
CA HIS A 235 -12.08 7.79 -1.15
C HIS A 235 -11.60 8.77 -2.23
N LEU A 236 -10.80 9.76 -1.83
CA LEU A 236 -10.18 10.73 -2.73
C LEU A 236 -8.67 10.72 -2.53
N LYS A 237 -7.92 10.43 -3.59
CA LYS A 237 -6.46 10.54 -3.62
C LYS A 237 -6.05 11.64 -4.59
N ILE A 238 -5.26 12.59 -4.10
CA ILE A 238 -4.66 13.67 -4.88
C ILE A 238 -3.15 13.64 -4.65
N ASP A 239 -2.38 13.38 -5.71
CA ASP A 239 -0.94 13.08 -5.64
C ASP A 239 -0.15 13.87 -6.70
N PHE A 240 0.30 15.08 -6.36
CA PHE A 240 0.94 16.02 -7.29
C PHE A 240 2.23 16.59 -6.68
N PRO A 241 3.27 15.75 -6.52
CA PRO A 241 4.45 16.06 -5.73
C PRO A 241 5.27 17.26 -6.23
N PHE A 242 5.15 17.61 -7.52
CA PHE A 242 5.89 18.69 -8.15
C PHE A 242 5.04 19.94 -8.43
N ASN A 243 3.80 19.97 -7.93
CA ASN A 243 2.85 21.01 -8.28
C ASN A 243 2.46 21.88 -7.08
N ALA A 244 2.87 23.14 -7.12
CA ALA A 244 2.79 24.04 -5.97
C ALA A 244 1.53 24.94 -5.95
N THR A 245 0.43 24.58 -6.62
CA THR A 245 -0.65 25.55 -6.89
C THR A 245 -2.06 25.05 -6.58
N LEU A 246 -2.25 24.34 -5.47
CA LEU A 246 -3.60 24.12 -4.97
C LEU A 246 -4.21 25.48 -4.59
N ASN A 247 -5.38 25.80 -5.12
CA ASN A 247 -6.15 26.95 -4.65
C ASN A 247 -6.52 26.72 -3.16
N PRO A 248 -6.10 27.58 -2.22
CA PRO A 248 -6.35 27.35 -0.79
C PRO A 248 -7.84 27.22 -0.44
N ALA A 249 -8.73 27.84 -1.22
CA ALA A 249 -10.18 27.72 -1.03
C ALA A 249 -10.75 26.33 -1.42
N LEU A 250 -9.97 25.53 -2.15
CA LEU A 250 -10.41 24.22 -2.64
C LEU A 250 -10.73 23.24 -1.51
N LEU A 251 -9.91 23.22 -0.46
CA LEU A 251 -10.12 22.33 0.68
C LEU A 251 -11.43 22.64 1.41
N GLY A 252 -11.79 23.93 1.52
CA GLY A 252 -13.09 24.36 2.02
C GLY A 252 -14.23 23.86 1.13
N LYS A 253 -14.10 24.00 -0.20
CA LYS A 253 -15.08 23.48 -1.17
C LYS A 253 -15.24 21.95 -1.07
N PHE A 254 -14.14 21.20 -0.97
CA PHE A 254 -14.17 19.74 -0.76
C PHE A 254 -14.91 19.39 0.52
N GLY A 255 -14.65 20.13 1.60
CA GLY A 255 -15.29 19.92 2.88
C GLY A 255 -16.81 20.06 2.86
N ARG A 256 -17.34 20.93 1.99
CA ARG A 256 -18.78 21.16 1.79
C ARG A 256 -19.42 20.19 0.80
N ILE A 257 -18.67 19.74 -0.21
CA ILE A 257 -19.22 18.94 -1.31
C ILE A 257 -19.12 17.44 -1.00
N PHE A 258 -18.02 16.99 -0.41
CA PHE A 258 -17.78 15.56 -0.18
C PHE A 258 -18.17 15.13 1.24
N GLU A 259 -19.46 15.24 1.56
CA GLU A 259 -20.00 14.87 2.88
C GLU A 259 -19.78 13.38 3.22
N THR A 260 -19.71 12.52 2.20
CA THR A 260 -19.52 11.06 2.34
C THR A 260 -18.07 10.62 2.38
N LEU A 261 -17.11 11.54 2.33
CA LEU A 261 -15.69 11.22 2.24
C LEU A 261 -15.18 10.62 3.55
N THR A 262 -14.73 9.37 3.51
CA THR A 262 -14.15 8.65 4.66
C THR A 262 -12.63 8.62 4.61
N SER A 263 -12.04 8.72 3.41
CA SER A 263 -10.60 8.68 3.20
C SER A 263 -10.13 9.78 2.26
N LEU A 264 -9.11 10.52 2.69
CA LEU A 264 -8.47 11.57 1.92
C LEU A 264 -6.95 11.41 1.95
N TYR A 265 -6.32 11.41 0.77
CA TYR A 265 -4.87 11.46 0.59
C TYR A 265 -4.51 12.75 -0.16
N LEU A 266 -3.60 13.54 0.40
CA LEU A 266 -3.16 14.83 -0.16
C LEU A 266 -1.64 14.92 -0.24
N ASP A 267 -1.10 14.96 -1.45
CA ASP A 267 0.26 15.41 -1.77
C ASP A 267 0.19 16.61 -2.71
N VAL A 268 -0.16 17.77 -2.14
CA VAL A 268 -0.33 19.04 -2.84
C VAL A 268 0.05 20.20 -1.92
N HIS A 269 0.56 21.28 -2.51
CA HIS A 269 0.86 22.53 -1.79
C HIS A 269 0.19 23.74 -2.46
N THR A 270 -0.04 24.79 -1.68
CA THR A 270 -0.52 26.09 -2.17
C THR A 270 0.66 26.98 -2.50
N ALA A 271 0.49 27.89 -3.48
CA ALA A 271 1.59 28.73 -3.94
C ALA A 271 2.05 29.73 -2.87
N SER A 272 1.11 30.17 -2.02
CA SER A 272 1.37 31.09 -0.91
C SER A 272 1.85 30.38 0.36
N HIS A 273 1.92 29.05 0.34
CA HIS A 273 2.06 28.22 1.54
C HIS A 273 1.08 28.58 2.67
N SER A 274 -0.03 29.26 2.38
CA SER A 274 -0.98 29.74 3.39
C SER A 274 -2.37 29.13 3.14
N PRO A 275 -3.16 28.84 4.18
CA PRO A 275 -4.53 28.37 4.01
C PRO A 275 -5.46 29.54 3.59
N SER A 276 -6.60 29.26 2.96
CA SER A 276 -7.63 30.29 2.75
C SER A 276 -8.35 30.57 4.06
N GLY A 277 -8.76 31.82 4.28
CA GLY A 277 -9.66 32.19 5.40
C GLY A 277 -11.00 31.44 5.37
N ASP A 278 -11.45 30.98 4.19
CA ASP A 278 -12.70 30.22 4.01
C ASP A 278 -12.71 28.85 4.71
N VAL A 279 -11.53 28.38 5.14
CA VAL A 279 -11.31 27.02 5.63
C VAL A 279 -11.47 26.93 7.16
N MET A 280 -11.89 28.03 7.79
CA MET A 280 -12.08 28.12 9.25
C MET A 280 -13.47 27.65 9.71
N GLU A 281 -14.35 27.23 8.81
CA GLU A 281 -15.67 26.70 9.16
C GLU A 281 -15.55 25.36 9.90
N PRO A 282 -16.14 25.23 11.11
CA PRO A 282 -16.18 23.95 11.81
C PRO A 282 -17.09 22.96 11.07
N GLY A 283 -16.75 21.67 11.14
CA GLY A 283 -17.63 20.59 10.65
C GLY A 283 -17.38 20.09 9.24
N LEU A 284 -16.36 20.61 8.52
CA LEU A 284 -15.98 20.10 7.20
C LEU A 284 -15.57 18.60 7.26
N LEU A 285 -15.93 17.85 6.22
CA LEU A 285 -15.63 16.41 6.07
C LEU A 285 -16.02 15.55 7.30
N PRO A 286 -17.27 15.59 7.78
CA PRO A 286 -17.66 15.04 9.08
C PRO A 286 -17.42 13.52 9.22
N LEU A 287 -17.42 12.78 8.10
CA LEU A 287 -17.21 11.33 8.07
C LEU A 287 -15.75 10.91 7.82
N LEU A 288 -14.81 11.85 7.81
CA LEU A 288 -13.41 11.57 7.51
C LEU A 288 -12.77 10.76 8.65
N THR A 289 -12.51 9.49 8.40
CA THR A 289 -11.87 8.56 9.33
C THR A 289 -10.40 8.32 9.02
N SER A 290 -9.98 8.59 7.79
CA SER A 290 -8.59 8.41 7.34
C SER A 290 -8.12 9.63 6.57
N LEU A 291 -7.06 10.27 7.06
CA LEU A 291 -6.44 11.41 6.41
C LEU A 291 -4.93 11.20 6.34
N HIS A 292 -4.43 11.09 5.11
CA HIS A 292 -3.01 11.02 4.83
C HIS A 292 -2.53 12.34 4.22
N LEU A 293 -1.55 12.98 4.85
CA LEU A 293 -0.91 14.19 4.36
C LEU A 293 0.53 13.88 3.94
N VAL A 294 0.94 14.39 2.78
CA VAL A 294 2.34 14.33 2.32
C VAL A 294 2.93 15.73 2.42
N ASN A 295 3.81 15.92 3.39
CA ASN A 295 4.49 17.16 3.70
C ASN A 295 5.86 17.23 3.05
N ARG A 296 6.06 18.18 2.13
CA ARG A 296 7.35 18.42 1.45
C ARG A 296 8.15 19.59 2.04
N CYS A 297 7.76 20.11 3.21
CA CYS A 297 8.44 21.18 3.93
C CYS A 297 9.51 20.66 4.91
N GLU A 298 10.23 19.61 4.51
CA GLU A 298 11.30 18.98 5.30
C GLU A 298 10.81 18.56 6.70
N ALA A 299 11.41 19.07 7.77
CA ALA A 299 11.03 18.76 9.16
C ALA A 299 9.91 19.66 9.71
N THR A 300 9.49 20.67 8.96
CA THR A 300 8.43 21.62 9.35
C THR A 300 7.12 21.28 8.66
N LEU A 301 5.99 21.52 9.32
CA LEU A 301 4.69 21.41 8.67
C LEU A 301 4.49 22.55 7.69
N CYS A 302 3.99 22.21 6.52
CA CYS A 302 3.54 23.19 5.55
C CYS A 302 2.35 23.97 6.11
N GLN A 303 2.44 25.30 6.07
CA GLN A 303 1.36 26.19 6.48
C GLN A 303 0.13 26.11 5.55
N CYS A 304 0.23 25.41 4.41
CA CYS A 304 -0.91 25.08 3.54
C CYS A 304 -2.02 24.31 4.26
N TYR A 305 -1.67 23.52 5.28
CA TYR A 305 -2.63 22.63 5.92
C TYR A 305 -3.48 23.42 6.91
N PRO A 306 -4.79 23.52 6.70
CA PRO A 306 -5.68 24.16 7.65
C PRO A 306 -5.71 23.38 8.98
N PRO A 307 -5.89 24.07 10.12
CA PRO A 307 -5.85 23.44 11.45
C PRO A 307 -6.80 22.24 11.61
N PHE A 308 -8.00 22.29 11.01
CA PHE A 308 -8.97 21.20 11.13
C PHE A 308 -8.49 19.88 10.48
N LEU A 309 -7.68 19.95 9.41
CA LEU A 309 -7.06 18.76 8.81
C LEU A 309 -5.96 18.22 9.71
N LEU A 310 -5.13 19.10 10.28
CA LEU A 310 -4.08 18.69 11.21
C LEU A 310 -4.65 18.02 12.47
N GLN A 311 -5.82 18.45 12.94
CA GLN A 311 -6.52 17.80 14.07
C GLN A 311 -7.08 16.41 13.74
N ARG A 312 -7.29 16.10 12.45
CA ARG A 312 -7.87 14.83 11.97
C ARG A 312 -6.88 13.94 11.22
N VAL A 313 -5.63 14.36 11.09
CA VAL A 313 -4.61 13.58 10.38
C VAL A 313 -4.45 12.23 11.06
N THR A 314 -4.48 11.15 10.29
CA THR A 314 -4.23 9.80 10.79
C THR A 314 -2.86 9.29 10.38
N SER A 315 -2.35 9.79 9.26
CA SER A 315 -1.05 9.46 8.73
C SER A 315 -0.37 10.67 8.08
N ILE A 316 0.92 10.84 8.30
CA ILE A 316 1.71 11.90 7.65
C ILE A 316 3.02 11.35 7.09
N THR A 317 3.37 11.76 5.87
CA THR A 317 4.65 11.47 5.21
C THR A 317 5.45 12.75 5.09
N PHE A 318 6.67 12.79 5.62
CA PHE A 318 7.61 13.89 5.42
C PHE A 318 8.57 13.55 4.30
N HIS A 319 8.55 14.30 3.20
CA HIS A 319 9.64 14.27 2.22
C HIS A 319 10.69 15.30 2.58
N SER A 320 11.93 14.82 2.74
CA SER A 320 13.08 15.69 2.92
C SER A 320 14.05 15.55 1.76
N SER A 321 14.46 16.68 1.22
CA SER A 321 15.61 16.80 0.29
C SER A 321 16.90 17.16 1.03
N ARG A 322 16.82 17.51 2.32
CA ARG A 322 17.96 17.92 3.15
C ARG A 322 18.24 16.94 4.28
N HIS A 323 19.46 17.00 4.79
CA HIS A 323 19.83 16.28 6.02
C HIS A 323 19.13 16.92 7.22
N ILE A 324 18.53 16.09 8.08
CA ILE A 324 17.85 16.50 9.31
C ILE A 324 18.73 16.09 10.48
N LEU A 325 19.70 16.93 10.83
CA LEU A 325 20.72 16.62 11.84
C LEU A 325 20.40 17.20 13.22
N GLU A 326 19.61 18.27 13.26
CA GLU A 326 19.29 18.99 14.49
C GLU A 326 18.25 18.25 15.33
N ALA A 327 18.54 18.05 16.63
CA ALA A 327 17.63 17.37 17.55
C ALA A 327 16.24 18.04 17.68
N ARG A 328 16.18 19.36 17.40
CA ARG A 328 14.96 20.17 17.46
C ARG A 328 14.28 20.39 16.12
N ALA A 329 14.75 19.75 15.03
CA ALA A 329 14.23 19.99 13.69
C ALA A 329 12.70 19.80 13.59
N PHE A 330 12.14 18.85 14.34
CA PHE A 330 10.71 18.56 14.36
C PHE A 330 9.93 19.23 15.50
N GLN A 331 10.54 20.17 16.25
CA GLN A 331 9.90 20.73 17.44
C GLN A 331 8.56 21.42 17.12
N ALA A 332 8.54 22.38 16.20
CA ALA A 332 7.31 23.11 15.83
C ALA A 332 6.22 22.18 15.24
N THR A 333 6.65 21.20 14.43
CA THR A 333 5.78 20.15 13.89
C THR A 333 5.13 19.35 15.01
N THR A 334 5.92 18.97 16.02
CA THR A 334 5.46 18.20 17.18
C THR A 334 4.47 19.00 18.00
N GLU A 335 4.75 20.28 18.27
CA GLU A 335 3.86 21.20 19.00
C GLU A 335 2.52 21.38 18.27
N THR A 336 2.52 21.34 16.95
CA THR A 336 1.29 21.43 16.16
C THR A 336 0.51 20.11 16.15
N LEU A 337 1.19 18.98 16.01
CA LEU A 337 0.57 17.65 15.90
C LEU A 337 0.17 17.05 17.25
N CYS A 338 0.66 17.54 18.38
CA CYS A 338 0.29 17.02 19.70
C CYS A 338 -1.21 17.14 20.00
N GLY A 339 -1.91 18.09 19.35
CA GLY A 339 -3.37 18.21 19.41
C GLY A 339 -4.12 17.15 18.59
N SER A 340 -3.44 16.43 17.70
CA SER A 340 -4.04 15.43 16.82
C SER A 340 -4.13 14.08 17.52
N LYS A 341 -5.30 13.82 18.11
CA LYS A 341 -5.59 12.54 18.79
C LYS A 341 -5.77 11.37 17.83
N SER A 342 -5.87 11.61 16.53
CA SER A 342 -6.08 10.60 15.49
C SER A 342 -4.79 10.16 14.80
N LEU A 343 -3.68 10.89 14.96
CA LEU A 343 -2.42 10.57 14.30
C LEU A 343 -1.89 9.24 14.84
N ARG A 344 -1.66 8.28 13.94
CA ARG A 344 -1.14 6.94 14.27
C ARG A 344 0.12 6.58 13.52
N ARG A 345 0.28 7.07 12.29
CA ARG A 345 1.39 6.71 11.42
C ARG A 345 2.19 7.93 10.99
N LEU A 346 3.51 7.86 11.17
CA LEU A 346 4.45 8.84 10.67
C LEU A 346 5.46 8.15 9.75
N GLU A 347 5.62 8.69 8.55
CA GLU A 347 6.59 8.25 7.57
C GLU A 347 7.56 9.39 7.24
N ILE A 348 8.85 9.09 7.09
CA ILE A 348 9.85 10.04 6.63
C ILE A 348 10.57 9.41 5.45
N SER A 349 10.51 10.07 4.30
CA SER A 349 10.93 9.55 3.00
C SER A 349 11.87 10.51 2.27
N ALA A 350 12.75 9.97 1.42
CA ALA A 350 13.54 10.80 0.50
C ALA A 350 12.62 11.52 -0.49
N ALA A 351 12.95 12.75 -0.90
CA ALA A 351 12.22 13.43 -1.96
C ALA A 351 12.39 12.74 -3.33
N ALA A 352 13.60 12.24 -3.63
CA ALA A 352 13.91 11.49 -4.85
C ALA A 352 14.66 10.19 -4.54
N LEU A 353 14.57 9.21 -5.44
CA LEU A 353 15.26 7.91 -5.31
C LEU A 353 16.79 8.02 -5.20
N ASN A 354 17.38 9.13 -5.67
CA ASN A 354 18.81 9.37 -5.64
C ASN A 354 19.24 10.36 -4.54
N ASP A 355 18.28 10.93 -3.81
CA ASP A 355 18.59 11.92 -2.78
C ASP A 355 19.07 11.22 -1.51
N LYS A 356 20.36 11.40 -1.25
CA LYS A 356 21.00 10.93 -0.02
C LYS A 356 20.61 11.86 1.13
N HIS A 357 19.52 11.55 1.81
CA HIS A 357 19.17 12.26 3.04
C HIS A 357 19.62 11.47 4.26
N VAL A 358 20.00 12.21 5.30
CA VAL A 358 20.47 11.66 6.57
C VAL A 358 19.58 12.22 7.65
N ILE A 359 19.06 11.36 8.50
CA ILE A 359 18.25 11.76 9.65
C ILE A 359 18.99 11.39 10.92
N SER A 360 19.14 12.34 11.82
CA SER A 360 19.66 12.09 13.16
C SER A 360 18.58 11.43 14.02
N PRO A 361 18.89 10.33 14.73
CA PRO A 361 17.97 9.71 15.69
C PRO A 361 17.46 10.69 16.76
N SER A 362 18.30 11.65 17.16
CA SER A 362 17.90 12.67 18.14
C SER A 362 16.80 13.58 17.63
N ALA A 363 16.72 13.84 16.33
CA ALA A 363 15.65 14.63 15.72
C ALA A 363 14.29 13.91 15.81
N LEU A 364 14.29 12.58 15.71
CA LEU A 364 13.10 11.74 15.83
C LEU A 364 12.60 11.62 17.27
N SER A 365 13.51 11.77 18.24
CA SER A 365 13.16 11.63 19.66
C SER A 365 12.08 12.61 20.10
N THR A 366 12.05 13.82 19.54
CA THR A 366 11.03 14.84 19.85
C THR A 366 9.65 14.40 19.38
N LEU A 367 9.54 13.81 18.18
CA LEU A 367 8.27 13.27 17.66
C LEU A 367 7.79 12.11 18.54
N LEU A 368 8.66 11.14 18.79
CA LEU A 368 8.33 9.92 19.52
C LEU A 368 7.91 10.19 20.97
N LYS A 369 8.56 11.15 21.64
CA LYS A 369 8.24 11.50 23.03
C LYS A 369 6.93 12.25 23.20
N ASN A 370 6.43 12.92 22.16
CA ASN A 370 5.29 13.83 22.28
C ASN A 370 4.06 13.42 21.44
N LEU A 371 4.20 12.48 20.50
CA LEU A 371 3.10 11.99 19.68
C LEU A 371 2.74 10.54 20.04
N ASP A 372 1.45 10.20 20.03
CA ASP A 372 0.94 8.84 20.27
C ASP A 372 0.97 8.01 18.96
N LEU A 373 2.17 7.74 18.47
CA LEU A 373 2.38 7.00 17.22
C LEU A 373 2.32 5.48 17.43
N GLU A 374 1.57 4.80 16.57
CA GLU A 374 1.56 3.34 16.46
C GLU A 374 2.57 2.85 15.42
N GLU A 375 2.84 3.63 14.38
CA GLU A 375 3.76 3.28 13.31
C GLU A 375 4.75 4.42 13.02
N LEU A 376 6.04 4.10 13.04
CA LEU A 376 7.11 4.97 12.53
C LEU A 376 7.85 4.27 11.38
N ILE A 377 7.89 4.91 10.23
CA ILE A 377 8.58 4.42 9.04
C ILE A 377 9.62 5.46 8.61
N VAL A 378 10.89 5.07 8.58
CA VAL A 378 11.97 5.94 8.11
C VAL A 378 12.54 5.33 6.82
N ASN A 379 11.93 5.72 5.70
CA ASN A 379 12.29 5.33 4.35
C ASN A 379 13.41 6.22 3.81
N GLY A 380 14.63 5.98 4.30
CA GLY A 380 15.81 6.74 3.90
C GLY A 380 17.01 5.91 3.51
N GLU A 381 18.01 6.60 2.94
CA GLU A 381 19.29 5.99 2.60
C GLU A 381 20.26 5.94 3.78
N CYS A 382 20.02 6.71 4.85
CA CYS A 382 20.90 6.73 6.01
C CYS A 382 20.24 7.31 7.26
N MET A 383 20.43 6.62 8.38
CA MET A 383 20.30 7.18 9.72
C MET A 383 21.71 7.31 10.29
N GLN A 384 22.13 8.52 10.65
CA GLN A 384 23.49 8.77 11.14
C GLN A 384 23.43 9.19 12.60
N SER A 385 24.06 8.39 13.46
CA SER A 385 24.41 8.84 14.80
C SER A 385 25.53 9.87 14.71
N GLN A 386 25.49 10.90 15.54
CA GLN A 386 26.61 11.83 15.70
C GLN A 386 27.84 11.15 16.34
N THR A 387 27.64 9.97 16.92
CA THR A 387 28.69 9.15 17.54
C THR A 387 29.11 8.00 16.62
N ASP A 388 30.35 7.55 16.80
CA ASP A 388 30.87 6.35 16.12
C ASP A 388 30.37 5.03 16.76
N LEU A 389 29.53 5.13 17.80
CA LEU A 389 28.98 3.97 18.50
C LEU A 389 27.79 3.38 17.74
N ALA A 390 27.98 2.16 17.24
CA ALA A 390 26.96 1.40 16.55
C ALA A 390 25.68 1.22 17.40
N GLY A 391 24.51 1.25 16.78
CA GLY A 391 23.23 0.94 17.45
C GLY A 391 22.67 2.00 18.41
N LEU A 392 23.38 3.10 18.70
CA LEU A 392 22.81 4.19 19.50
C LEU A 392 21.56 4.80 18.86
N ASP A 393 21.49 4.78 17.52
CA ASP A 393 20.32 5.23 16.78
C ASP A 393 19.05 4.47 17.16
N ILE A 394 19.17 3.14 17.27
CA ILE A 394 18.08 2.27 17.69
C ILE A 394 17.70 2.54 19.15
N ILE A 395 18.70 2.71 20.02
CA ILE A 395 18.48 3.03 21.43
C ILE A 395 17.67 4.33 21.57
N TYR A 396 18.07 5.41 20.88
CA TYR A 396 17.35 6.69 20.92
C TYR A 396 15.91 6.59 20.45
N ILE A 397 15.64 5.78 19.42
CA ILE A 397 14.29 5.59 18.89
C ILE A 397 13.44 4.78 19.87
N ILE A 398 13.96 3.68 20.41
CA ILE A 398 13.23 2.83 21.35
C ILE A 398 12.96 3.58 22.67
N ASP A 399 13.94 4.29 23.22
CA ASP A 399 13.77 5.13 24.41
C ASP A 399 12.76 6.27 24.19
N GLY A 400 12.69 6.80 22.97
CA GLY A 400 11.72 7.82 22.59
C GLY A 400 10.31 7.27 22.46
N GLY A 401 10.15 6.11 21.80
CA GLY A 401 8.84 5.59 21.38
C GLY A 401 8.19 4.56 22.30
N CYS A 402 8.96 3.92 23.18
CA CYS A 402 8.48 2.82 24.03
C CYS A 402 8.58 3.13 25.54
N ARG A 403 8.72 4.41 25.90
CA ARG A 403 8.97 4.83 27.28
C ARG A 403 7.80 4.50 28.22
N LYS A 404 8.11 3.82 29.33
CA LYS A 404 7.14 3.37 30.35
C LYS A 404 6.37 4.51 31.03
N ASP A 405 6.92 5.72 31.05
CA ASP A 405 6.32 6.86 31.76
C ASP A 405 5.02 7.35 31.11
N ARG A 406 4.67 6.87 29.91
CA ARG A 406 3.41 7.18 29.20
C ARG A 406 2.23 6.30 29.64
N GLN A 407 2.16 5.90 30.91
CA GLN A 407 1.09 5.00 31.38
C GLN A 407 -0.34 5.51 31.06
N ASP A 408 -0.51 6.83 30.91
CA ASP A 408 -1.82 7.44 30.70
C ASP A 408 -2.37 7.31 29.27
N SER A 409 -1.55 7.23 28.21
CA SER A 409 -2.08 7.24 26.83
C SER A 409 -2.46 5.86 26.33
N GLY A 410 -1.85 4.79 26.86
CA GLY A 410 -2.07 3.40 26.42
C GLY A 410 -1.63 3.11 24.98
N VAL A 411 -1.24 4.12 24.21
CA VAL A 411 -0.76 3.99 22.83
C VAL A 411 0.75 3.81 22.87
N VAL A 412 1.21 2.72 22.27
CA VAL A 412 2.62 2.35 22.21
C VAL A 412 3.01 2.11 20.76
N LEU A 413 4.24 2.44 20.40
CA LEU A 413 4.78 2.18 19.07
C LEU A 413 4.73 0.68 18.77
N GLN A 414 3.93 0.28 17.78
CA GLN A 414 3.72 -1.12 17.39
C GLN A 414 4.59 -1.52 16.19
N LYS A 415 4.89 -0.59 15.29
CA LYS A 415 5.70 -0.84 14.09
C LYS A 415 6.82 0.17 13.96
N LEU A 416 8.04 -0.33 13.75
CA LEU A 416 9.23 0.48 13.47
C LEU A 416 9.93 -0.03 12.22
N THR A 417 10.09 0.83 11.21
CA THR A 417 10.92 0.57 10.04
C THR A 417 12.06 1.58 10.01
N THR A 418 13.31 1.10 9.99
CA THR A 418 14.51 1.94 9.88
C THR A 418 15.14 1.85 8.50
N PRO A 419 16.01 2.81 8.11
CA PRO A 419 16.73 2.78 6.85
C PRO A 419 17.50 1.48 6.66
N LEU A 420 17.26 0.83 5.53
CA LEU A 420 17.92 -0.43 5.19
C LEU A 420 19.36 -0.21 4.71
N LEU A 421 19.64 0.99 4.18
CA LEU A 421 20.94 1.40 3.66
C LEU A 421 21.57 2.41 4.60
N ARG A 422 22.90 2.49 4.55
CA ARG A 422 23.71 3.60 5.08
C ARG A 422 24.73 3.95 4.01
N ARG A 423 24.34 4.83 3.10
CA ARG A 423 25.26 5.34 2.07
C ARG A 423 26.05 6.52 2.63
N GLN A 424 27.32 6.58 2.27
CA GLN A 424 28.14 7.75 2.54
C GLN A 424 27.59 8.94 1.72
N PRO A 425 27.23 10.07 2.36
CA PRO A 425 26.83 11.25 1.62
C PRO A 425 28.03 11.70 0.77
N ALA A 426 27.76 12.08 -0.48
CA ALA A 426 28.78 12.60 -1.37
C ALA A 426 29.08 14.05 -0.97
N THR A 427 29.86 14.27 0.08
CA THR A 427 30.32 15.60 0.47
C THR A 427 31.77 15.82 0.04
N SER A 428 32.06 17.04 -0.40
CA SER A 428 33.33 17.46 -1.00
C SER A 428 34.46 17.71 0.00
N ASN A 429 34.19 17.78 1.32
CA ASN A 429 35.13 18.36 2.30
C ASN A 429 35.39 17.48 3.53
N GLY A 430 36.06 16.33 3.34
CA GLY A 430 36.54 15.51 4.47
C GLY A 430 35.47 14.57 5.02
N GLN A 431 35.54 13.32 4.59
CA GLN A 431 34.52 12.31 4.85
C GLN A 431 34.62 11.71 6.25
N ARG A 432 33.54 11.77 7.04
CA ARG A 432 33.30 10.73 8.05
C ARG A 432 32.71 9.50 7.34
N PRO A 433 33.19 8.28 7.64
CA PRO A 433 32.56 7.07 7.14
C PRO A 433 31.10 7.01 7.62
N PRO A 434 30.20 6.35 6.87
CA PRO A 434 28.87 6.07 7.39
C PRO A 434 29.01 5.34 8.72
N GLY A 435 28.23 5.77 9.73
CA GLY A 435 28.28 5.13 11.04
C GLY A 435 27.99 3.63 10.93
N PRO A 436 28.62 2.77 11.76
CA PRO A 436 28.46 1.32 11.69
C PRO A 436 27.01 0.91 11.95
N PHE A 437 26.51 -0.05 11.15
CA PHE A 437 25.15 -0.58 11.32
C PHE A 437 24.94 -1.14 12.73
N PRO A 438 23.69 -1.18 13.23
CA PRO A 438 23.40 -1.67 14.56
C PRO A 438 23.92 -3.11 14.77
N PRO A 439 24.63 -3.39 15.88
CA PRO A 439 25.09 -4.74 16.20
C PRO A 439 23.94 -5.61 16.70
N ILE A 440 24.17 -6.92 16.86
CA ILE A 440 23.19 -7.89 17.39
C ILE A 440 22.66 -7.49 18.77
N SER A 441 23.48 -6.87 19.63
CA SER A 441 23.04 -6.36 20.94
C SER A 441 21.91 -5.32 20.86
N SER A 442 21.70 -4.69 19.71
CA SER A 442 20.55 -3.80 19.48
C SER A 442 19.22 -4.56 19.56
N LEU A 443 19.18 -5.82 19.10
CA LEU A 443 17.99 -6.68 19.23
C LEU A 443 17.71 -7.04 20.68
N VAL A 444 18.76 -7.30 21.47
CA VAL A 444 18.67 -7.52 22.92
C VAL A 444 18.11 -6.30 23.63
N TYR A 445 18.55 -5.10 23.21
CA TYR A 445 18.01 -3.85 23.73
C TYR A 445 16.52 -3.68 23.37
N ILE A 446 16.13 -3.93 22.12
CA ILE A 446 14.73 -3.91 21.68
C ILE A 446 13.88 -4.90 22.49
N ALA A 447 14.38 -6.10 22.74
CA ALA A 447 13.66 -7.11 23.53
C ALA A 447 13.36 -6.64 24.97
N ARG A 448 14.27 -5.86 25.58
CA ARG A 448 14.12 -5.33 26.96
C ARG A 448 13.25 -4.08 27.03
N HIS A 449 13.42 -3.17 26.07
CA HIS A 449 12.90 -1.81 26.16
C HIS A 449 11.77 -1.51 25.16
N GLY A 450 11.63 -2.32 24.10
CA GLY A 450 10.60 -2.18 23.06
C GLY A 450 9.27 -2.84 23.43
N ALA A 451 8.78 -2.64 24.66
CA ALA A 451 7.47 -3.13 25.06
C ALA A 451 6.39 -2.53 24.14
N GLY A 452 5.43 -3.34 23.68
CA GLY A 452 4.37 -2.93 22.74
C GLY A 452 4.75 -3.03 21.26
N LEU A 453 6.05 -3.07 20.93
CA LEU A 453 6.53 -3.24 19.56
C LEU A 453 6.20 -4.65 19.06
N LYS A 454 5.49 -4.74 17.94
CA LYS A 454 5.05 -6.00 17.32
C LYS A 454 5.80 -6.30 16.03
N HIS A 455 6.17 -5.26 15.28
CA HIS A 455 6.86 -5.39 14.00
C HIS A 455 8.09 -4.48 13.99
N ILE A 456 9.24 -5.04 13.62
CA ILE A 456 10.44 -4.25 13.33
C ILE A 456 11.05 -4.66 11.99
N SER A 457 11.42 -3.67 11.19
CA SER A 457 12.20 -3.83 9.96
C SER A 457 13.46 -2.99 10.08
N MET A 458 14.63 -3.61 10.10
CA MET A 458 15.89 -2.88 10.27
C MET A 458 17.08 -3.54 9.58
N ALA A 459 18.09 -2.73 9.28
CA ALA A 459 19.41 -3.24 8.95
C ALA A 459 20.24 -3.51 10.21
N ILE A 460 21.03 -4.59 10.20
CA ILE A 460 21.99 -4.92 11.26
C ILE A 460 23.29 -5.39 10.65
N ASP A 461 24.40 -5.24 11.37
CA ASP A 461 25.64 -5.95 11.03
C ASP A 461 25.78 -7.12 12.00
N SER A 462 25.42 -8.32 11.53
CA SER A 462 25.48 -9.52 12.36
C SER A 462 26.90 -10.00 12.66
N SER A 463 27.93 -9.38 12.08
CA SER A 463 29.33 -9.63 12.45
C SER A 463 29.79 -8.81 13.67
N LEU A 464 28.98 -7.83 14.08
CA LEU A 464 29.18 -7.02 15.27
C LEU A 464 28.20 -7.49 16.36
N VAL A 465 28.74 -8.07 17.43
CA VAL A 465 27.93 -8.55 18.56
C VAL A 465 27.51 -7.38 19.46
N SER A 466 28.47 -6.52 19.82
CA SER A 466 28.27 -5.38 20.69
C SER A 466 29.00 -4.14 20.17
N THR A 467 28.65 -2.96 20.71
CA THR A 467 29.22 -1.67 20.30
C THR A 467 30.73 -1.56 20.53
N GLY A 468 31.25 -2.28 21.53
CA GLY A 468 32.67 -2.32 21.87
C GLY A 468 33.45 -3.48 21.25
N GLY A 469 32.79 -4.39 20.52
CA GLY A 469 33.42 -5.53 19.83
C GLY A 469 34.09 -6.58 20.72
N LYS A 470 33.94 -6.51 22.04
CA LYS A 470 34.59 -7.42 23.00
C LYS A 470 33.73 -8.62 23.40
N GLU A 471 32.43 -8.56 23.15
CA GLU A 471 31.48 -9.58 23.59
C GLU A 471 31.26 -10.61 22.48
N SER A 472 31.24 -11.89 22.83
CA SER A 472 30.85 -12.97 21.91
C SER A 472 29.32 -13.16 21.88
N LEU A 473 28.78 -13.78 20.82
CA LEU A 473 27.33 -14.09 20.76
C LEU A 473 26.89 -14.99 21.92
N GLN A 474 27.78 -15.87 22.39
CA GLN A 474 27.51 -16.76 23.51
C GLN A 474 27.46 -15.99 24.83
N GLU A 475 28.40 -15.06 25.07
CA GLU A 475 28.37 -14.17 26.24
C GLU A 475 27.12 -13.30 26.26
N LEU A 476 26.70 -12.78 25.10
CA LEU A 476 25.47 -12.00 24.96
C LEU A 476 24.22 -12.83 25.31
N LEU A 477 24.21 -14.10 24.91
CA LEU A 477 23.14 -15.04 25.24
C LEU A 477 23.15 -15.41 26.73
N ASP A 478 24.32 -15.69 27.30
CA ASP A 478 24.47 -16.09 28.71
C ASP A 478 24.21 -14.92 29.67
N SER A 479 24.44 -13.68 29.22
CA SER A 479 24.11 -12.47 29.97
C SER A 479 22.62 -12.10 29.90
N TRP A 480 21.82 -12.79 29.08
CA TRP A 480 20.39 -12.53 28.97
C TRP A 480 19.65 -12.92 30.25
N LYS A 481 19.08 -11.91 30.91
CA LYS A 481 18.11 -12.08 31.99
C LYS A 481 16.71 -11.81 31.42
N VAL A 482 15.78 -12.73 31.67
CA VAL A 482 14.39 -12.58 31.25
C VAL A 482 13.82 -11.32 31.91
N PRO A 483 13.35 -10.33 31.14
CA PRO A 483 12.71 -9.14 31.71
C PRO A 483 11.35 -9.50 32.33
N ASP A 484 10.89 -8.68 33.28
CA ASP A 484 9.58 -8.88 33.94
C ASP A 484 8.42 -8.97 32.94
N VAL A 485 8.52 -8.20 31.85
CA VAL A 485 7.57 -8.20 30.75
C VAL A 485 8.27 -8.76 29.52
N PRO A 486 7.82 -9.90 28.96
CA PRO A 486 8.41 -10.47 27.76
C PRO A 486 8.18 -9.54 26.56
N SER A 487 9.09 -9.60 25.59
CA SER A 487 8.92 -8.83 24.35
C SER A 487 7.63 -9.22 23.62
N THR A 488 6.94 -8.21 23.10
CA THR A 488 5.72 -8.33 22.28
C THR A 488 6.01 -8.51 20.79
N LEU A 489 7.29 -8.58 20.39
CA LEU A 489 7.68 -8.65 18.99
C LEU A 489 7.20 -9.96 18.36
N THR A 490 6.48 -9.85 17.25
CA THR A 490 5.91 -10.97 16.48
C THR A 490 6.54 -11.09 15.09
N HIS A 491 6.95 -9.96 14.50
CA HIS A 491 7.51 -9.91 13.15
C HIS A 491 8.84 -9.15 13.15
N LEU A 492 9.87 -9.79 12.59
CA LEU A 492 11.23 -9.23 12.46
C LEU A 492 11.67 -9.33 11.01
N GLU A 493 11.88 -8.19 10.37
CA GLU A 493 12.44 -8.10 9.02
C GLU A 493 13.88 -7.58 9.09
N ILE A 494 14.83 -8.33 8.52
CA ILE A 494 16.27 -8.05 8.67
C ILE A 494 16.94 -7.85 7.31
N ALA A 495 17.66 -6.74 7.21
CA ALA A 495 18.64 -6.46 6.17
C ALA A 495 20.06 -6.62 6.75
N ASP A 496 20.68 -7.78 6.58
CA ASP A 496 22.04 -8.00 7.10
C ASP A 496 23.10 -7.26 6.27
N ARG A 497 24.02 -6.62 6.98
CA ARG A 497 25.12 -5.79 6.47
C ARG A 497 26.49 -6.29 6.90
N ARG A 498 26.55 -7.52 7.40
CA ARG A 498 27.79 -8.29 7.60
C ARG A 498 28.72 -8.11 6.40
N THR A 499 29.98 -7.78 6.68
CA THR A 499 31.00 -7.63 5.65
C THR A 499 31.31 -8.98 5.01
N SER A 500 31.54 -9.00 3.69
CA SER A 500 31.71 -10.24 2.92
C SER A 500 32.90 -11.10 3.34
N GLU A 501 33.84 -10.53 4.09
CA GLU A 501 35.02 -11.24 4.61
C GLU A 501 34.67 -12.22 5.73
N LYS A 502 33.55 -12.03 6.42
CA LYS A 502 33.10 -12.89 7.52
C LYS A 502 31.90 -13.70 7.08
N THR A 503 32.10 -14.99 6.82
CA THR A 503 31.00 -15.92 6.55
C THR A 503 30.35 -16.38 7.84
N PHE A 504 29.08 -16.80 7.76
CA PHE A 504 28.41 -17.43 8.89
C PHE A 504 29.04 -18.78 9.23
N THR A 505 29.43 -18.98 10.49
CA THR A 505 29.84 -20.29 10.98
C THR A 505 28.61 -21.14 11.35
N PRO A 506 28.72 -22.48 11.32
CA PRO A 506 27.64 -23.36 11.78
C PRO A 506 27.12 -23.05 13.19
N ASP A 507 28.01 -22.63 14.09
CA ASP A 507 27.64 -22.30 15.46
C ASP A 507 26.93 -20.95 15.57
N GLU A 508 27.27 -19.96 14.74
CA GLU A 508 26.56 -18.69 14.70
C GLU A 508 25.09 -18.86 14.35
N TYR A 509 24.72 -19.71 13.38
CA TYR A 509 23.30 -19.97 13.07
C TYR A 509 22.54 -20.48 14.29
N ARG A 510 23.14 -21.44 15.01
CA ARG A 510 22.53 -22.08 16.18
C ARG A 510 22.39 -21.11 17.35
N ILE A 511 23.41 -20.29 17.59
CA ILE A 511 23.44 -19.29 18.66
C ILE A 511 22.46 -18.16 18.36
N LEU A 512 22.44 -17.62 17.13
CA LEU A 512 21.48 -16.58 16.73
C LEU A 512 20.04 -17.08 16.79
N ALA A 513 19.76 -18.28 16.28
CA ALA A 513 18.44 -18.89 16.39
C ALA A 513 17.99 -19.06 17.86
N ARG A 514 18.91 -19.48 18.74
CA ARG A 514 18.65 -19.60 20.18
C ARG A 514 18.42 -18.24 20.82
N LEU A 515 19.25 -17.26 20.51
CA LEU A 515 19.13 -15.89 21.02
C LEU A 515 17.77 -15.31 20.64
N LEU A 516 17.38 -15.37 19.37
CA LEU A 516 16.09 -14.83 18.90
C LEU A 516 14.88 -15.50 19.55
N ASP A 517 14.86 -16.82 19.69
CA ASP A 517 13.77 -17.51 20.40
C ASP A 517 13.72 -17.14 21.89
N THR A 518 14.89 -16.89 22.50
CA THR A 518 15.01 -16.55 23.91
C THR A 518 14.58 -15.11 24.21
N ILE A 519 15.05 -14.15 23.41
CA ILE A 519 14.76 -12.72 23.64
C ILE A 519 13.38 -12.30 23.08
N PHE A 520 12.88 -13.02 22.06
CA PHE A 520 11.56 -12.79 21.46
C PHE A 520 10.70 -14.06 21.52
N PRO A 521 10.20 -14.45 22.70
CA PRO A 521 9.46 -15.69 22.87
C PRO A 521 8.17 -15.77 22.04
N ASN A 522 7.61 -14.63 21.62
CA ASN A 522 6.40 -14.51 20.82
C ASN A 522 6.66 -14.36 19.31
N LEU A 523 7.93 -14.42 18.87
CA LEU A 523 8.28 -14.17 17.47
C LEU A 523 7.64 -15.23 16.55
N GLU A 524 6.85 -14.78 15.60
CA GLU A 524 6.15 -15.60 14.62
C GLU A 524 7.02 -15.84 13.40
N SER A 525 7.60 -14.78 12.84
CA SER A 525 8.46 -14.86 11.65
C SER A 525 9.69 -13.96 11.72
N VAL A 526 10.82 -14.47 11.24
CA VAL A 526 11.97 -13.68 10.80
C VAL A 526 12.04 -13.73 9.27
N LYS A 527 12.06 -12.58 8.61
CA LYS A 527 12.14 -12.48 7.14
C LYS A 527 13.36 -11.68 6.72
N PRO A 528 14.19 -12.17 5.79
CA PRO A 528 15.18 -11.32 5.16
C PRO A 528 14.50 -10.27 4.28
N ILE A 529 15.07 -9.08 4.20
CA ILE A 529 14.57 -8.00 3.34
C ILE A 529 15.29 -8.04 2.00
N ASP A 530 14.54 -8.12 0.91
CA ASP A 530 15.07 -8.00 -0.44
C ASP A 530 15.47 -6.56 -0.75
N PHE A 531 16.68 -6.38 -1.27
CA PHE A 531 17.10 -5.09 -1.81
C PHE A 531 16.53 -4.86 -3.22
N PRO A 532 16.19 -3.62 -3.56
CA PRO A 532 15.81 -3.28 -4.93
C PRO A 532 16.86 -3.75 -5.93
N ALA A 533 16.40 -4.29 -7.07
CA ALA A 533 17.26 -4.78 -8.14
C ALA A 533 18.29 -3.71 -8.55
N GLY A 534 19.58 -4.08 -8.56
CA GLY A 534 20.69 -3.19 -8.92
C GLY A 534 21.52 -2.70 -7.74
N GLN A 535 21.13 -2.97 -6.50
CA GLN A 535 22.00 -2.83 -5.34
C GLN A 535 22.80 -4.12 -5.11
N VAL A 536 24.00 -4.02 -4.53
CA VAL A 536 24.92 -5.14 -4.29
C VAL A 536 24.15 -6.30 -3.66
N LYS A 537 24.01 -7.42 -4.40
CA LYS A 537 23.41 -8.66 -3.90
C LYS A 537 24.32 -9.24 -2.83
N MET A 538 24.18 -8.78 -1.60
CA MET A 538 24.67 -9.54 -0.47
C MET A 538 23.71 -10.71 -0.28
N ASN A 539 24.18 -11.94 -0.54
CA ASN A 539 23.37 -13.15 -0.48
C ASN A 539 23.15 -13.62 0.96
N TRP A 540 22.83 -12.71 1.88
CA TRP A 540 22.57 -13.05 3.28
C TRP A 540 21.16 -13.59 3.51
N ASN A 541 20.26 -13.47 2.52
CA ASN A 541 18.86 -13.89 2.65
C ASN A 541 18.74 -15.39 2.94
N ALA A 542 19.46 -16.23 2.20
CA ALA A 542 19.50 -17.68 2.43
C ALA A 542 20.03 -18.05 3.82
N HIS A 543 20.97 -17.26 4.37
CA HIS A 543 21.49 -17.48 5.72
C HIS A 543 20.43 -17.18 6.78
N TRP A 544 19.66 -16.10 6.62
CA TRP A 544 18.57 -15.75 7.52
C TRP A 544 17.38 -16.70 7.44
N GLU A 545 17.11 -17.27 6.26
CA GLU A 545 16.15 -18.37 6.11
C GLU A 545 16.54 -19.60 6.94
N LEU A 546 17.82 -19.99 6.92
CA LEU A 546 18.33 -21.09 7.74
C LEU A 546 18.29 -20.78 9.25
N ILE A 547 18.61 -19.55 9.66
CA ILE A 547 18.48 -19.10 11.06
C ILE A 547 17.02 -19.22 11.51
N GLU A 548 16.07 -18.79 10.67
CA GLU A 548 14.64 -18.88 10.96
C GLU A 548 14.17 -20.32 11.10
N GLU A 549 14.60 -21.23 10.20
CA GLU A 549 14.29 -22.66 10.30
C GLU A 549 14.77 -23.24 11.65
N HIS A 550 16.02 -22.96 12.03
CA HIS A 550 16.56 -23.39 13.33
C HIS A 550 15.80 -22.78 14.51
N ARG A 551 15.37 -21.53 14.41
CA ARG A 551 14.57 -20.86 15.46
C ARG A 551 13.20 -21.49 15.59
N GLN A 552 12.51 -21.77 14.48
CA GLN A 552 11.20 -22.42 14.48
C GLN A 552 11.26 -23.82 15.10
N MET A 553 12.30 -24.61 14.78
CA MET A 553 12.54 -25.90 15.43
C MET A 553 12.71 -25.76 16.95
N ARG A 554 13.47 -24.76 17.42
CA ARG A 554 13.62 -24.48 18.86
C ARG A 554 12.32 -24.04 19.52
N LYS A 555 11.56 -23.15 18.88
CA LYS A 555 10.23 -22.73 19.34
C LYS A 555 9.31 -23.93 19.51
N ALA A 556 9.31 -24.86 18.55
CA ALA A 556 8.54 -26.09 18.64
C ALA A 556 8.95 -26.95 19.84
N LEU A 557 10.26 -27.15 20.06
CA LEU A 557 10.77 -27.90 21.21
C LEU A 557 10.39 -27.25 22.55
N ARG A 558 10.46 -25.91 22.65
CA ARG A 558 10.05 -25.15 23.83
C ARG A 558 8.56 -25.33 24.13
N ILE A 559 7.70 -25.21 23.12
CA ILE A 559 6.25 -25.38 23.25
C ILE A 559 5.88 -26.83 23.61
N LEU A 560 6.63 -27.83 23.11
CA LEU A 560 6.43 -29.22 23.50
C LEU A 560 6.92 -29.48 24.93
N GLY A 561 8.08 -28.93 25.31
CA GLY A 561 8.67 -29.11 26.63
C GLY A 561 7.78 -28.57 27.77
N THR A 562 7.11 -27.44 27.56
CA THR A 562 6.18 -26.88 28.56
C THR A 562 4.94 -27.74 28.77
N LYS A 563 4.52 -28.53 27.78
CA LYS A 563 3.36 -29.44 27.91
C LYS A 563 3.62 -30.67 28.77
N TYR A 564 4.88 -31.04 29.00
CA TYR A 564 5.25 -32.22 29.80
C TYR A 564 5.65 -31.89 31.24
N GLN A 565 5.69 -30.61 31.61
CA GLN A 565 5.99 -30.15 32.97
C GLN A 565 4.73 -29.79 33.78
N HIS A 566 3.56 -29.84 33.15
CA HIS A 566 2.23 -29.68 33.75
C HIS A 566 1.46 -30.98 33.57
#